data_AF-A0A2D2CWZ2-F1
#
_entry.id   AF-A0A2D2CWZ2-F1
#
_cell.length_a   1.000
_cell.length_b   1.000
_cell.length_c   1.000
_cell.angle_alpha   90.00
_cell.angle_beta   90.00
_cell.angle_gamma   90.00
#
_symmetry.space_group_name_H-M   'P 1'
#
loop_
_entity.id
_entity.type
_entity.pdbx_description
1 polymer ?
#
loop_
_entity_poly.entity_id
_entity_poly.type
_entity_poly.pdbx_seq_one_letter_code
_entity_poly.pdbx_strand_id
1 'polypeptide(L)'
;MAVRFNFCRGSASRLALTISFHSMVMIGAAAAEDGKNAHLRPGNLMVSRTVYDNNPNNIRVGAPLPPNCAPANCVAATDDGTFPFVFNNVLSDDYFGVTSKIILDQLTPDGALVGSLEAPNSSQRGVSSVKDQIVASFSSRSELALNLSPDGERLTFMGYLAPVNAIDVSNSNTPSVVDPTNPVPNLYYRVVAALDKEGEFHFTKTNAYTGDNGRAAISYSRGNTTLLYAAGNAGNGSNPQPAGVVLGAGAQIMAAEKRALVAQQPGAPTPVASFNITELPANTKPDKVGKDDNFRGLAIFHNTLFFTKGSGSNGVNTVYFVDTTGTDANGRPLQCPTGVGLPNSSAGLPTAPLAYDEATLATDGLPNNMCILKGFNTTLAKTTTNVFPFGLWIADEKTIYVADEGDGSTKYDATSNLYTKAAAQTAAGLQKWVFDQTAGEFKLAYVLQAGLDLGVPYTVPGYPTGTNAKNKDLPWSPATDGLRNLTGRVNRDGTVTIWAVTSTVSGAGDQGAAPNRLVKIVDDLAATTLPAGEAFTTVKTARFAEVLRGVSFTPGTRTDHHHRDRF
;
A
#
# COMPACT_ATOMS: atom_id res chain seq x y z
N MET A 1 41.62 68.87 68.03
CA MET A 1 40.72 69.99 68.41
C MET A 1 39.35 69.68 67.79
N ALA A 2 38.30 69.62 68.62
CA ALA A 2 36.94 69.14 68.31
C ALA A 2 36.28 69.91 67.13
N VAL A 3 35.27 69.42 66.40
CA VAL A 3 33.90 69.02 66.83
C VAL A 3 33.23 68.08 65.80
N ARG A 4 32.34 67.20 66.31
CA ARG A 4 31.47 66.20 65.64
C ARG A 4 30.22 66.81 64.98
N PHE A 5 29.55 66.07 64.08
CA PHE A 5 28.12 65.71 64.22
C PHE A 5 27.76 64.42 63.44
N ASN A 6 26.78 63.69 63.98
CA ASN A 6 26.27 62.35 63.65
C ASN A 6 25.22 62.34 62.51
N PHE A 7 25.05 61.22 61.77
CA PHE A 7 23.97 60.21 61.95
C PHE A 7 23.97 59.13 60.83
N CYS A 8 23.20 58.07 61.08
CA CYS A 8 23.30 56.69 60.61
C CYS A 8 22.40 56.34 59.40
N ARG A 9 22.83 55.31 58.64
CA ARG A 9 22.11 54.21 57.94
C ARG A 9 20.82 54.46 57.13
N GLY A 10 20.81 53.88 55.92
CA GLY A 10 19.60 53.41 55.23
C GLY A 10 19.94 52.52 54.02
N SER A 11 19.56 51.24 54.07
CA SER A 11 19.80 50.21 53.06
C SER A 11 19.01 50.45 51.75
N ALA A 12 19.65 50.23 50.61
CA ALA A 12 19.04 50.29 49.29
C ALA A 12 18.14 49.07 49.02
N SER A 13 16.87 49.33 48.77
CA SER A 13 15.85 48.33 48.43
C SER A 13 15.84 48.07 46.93
N ARG A 14 15.69 46.80 46.56
CA ARG A 14 15.71 46.26 45.20
C ARG A 14 14.48 46.72 44.41
N LEU A 15 14.70 47.37 43.27
CA LEU A 15 13.64 47.67 42.31
C LEU A 15 13.56 46.53 41.29
N ALA A 16 12.38 45.92 41.21
CA ALA A 16 12.06 44.85 40.26
C ALA A 16 12.01 45.42 38.82
N LEU A 17 12.81 44.85 37.92
CA LEU A 17 12.74 45.11 36.49
C LEU A 17 11.94 43.98 35.83
N THR A 18 10.72 44.29 35.42
CA THR A 18 9.87 43.41 34.62
C THR A 18 10.46 43.30 33.22
N ILE A 19 11.10 42.17 32.90
CA ILE A 19 11.59 41.86 31.55
C ILE A 19 10.44 41.20 30.77
N SER A 20 9.82 41.97 29.89
CA SER A 20 8.88 41.46 28.89
C SER A 20 9.66 40.72 27.79
N PHE A 21 9.66 39.38 27.82
CA PHE A 21 10.11 38.56 26.71
C PHE A 21 9.15 38.73 25.52
N HIS A 22 9.53 39.52 24.53
CA HIS A 22 8.89 39.49 23.21
C HIS A 22 9.47 38.31 22.43
N SER A 23 8.69 37.23 22.36
CA SER A 23 8.96 36.07 21.50
C SER A 23 8.86 36.50 20.04
N MET A 24 10.00 36.76 19.40
CA MET A 24 10.07 36.98 17.96
C MET A 24 9.87 35.62 17.28
N VAL A 25 8.64 35.38 16.78
CA VAL A 25 8.31 34.20 15.99
C VAL A 25 9.02 34.33 14.64
N MET A 26 10.16 33.66 14.50
CA MET A 26 10.79 33.44 13.21
C MET A 26 9.95 32.39 12.46
N ILE A 27 9.07 32.87 11.58
CA ILE A 27 8.43 32.04 10.55
C ILE A 27 9.55 31.64 9.59
N GLY A 28 10.17 30.48 9.84
CA GLY A 28 11.05 29.84 8.87
C GLY A 28 10.22 29.35 7.70
N ALA A 29 10.14 30.14 6.63
CA ALA A 29 9.75 29.65 5.33
C ALA A 29 10.81 28.63 4.89
N ALA A 30 10.48 27.34 4.97
CA ALA A 30 11.25 26.32 4.29
C ALA A 30 11.10 26.59 2.78
N ALA A 31 12.14 27.16 2.18
CA ALA A 31 12.25 27.23 0.74
C ALA A 31 12.23 25.79 0.21
N ALA A 32 11.25 25.48 -0.64
CA ALA A 32 11.29 24.29 -1.47
C ALA A 32 12.51 24.43 -2.39
N GLU A 33 13.57 23.66 -2.14
CA GLU A 33 14.64 23.53 -3.12
C GLU A 33 14.07 22.87 -4.37
N ASP A 34 14.39 23.49 -5.50
CA ASP A 34 14.02 23.13 -6.85
C ASP A 34 14.40 21.66 -7.12
N GLY A 35 13.44 20.89 -7.66
CA GLY A 35 13.43 19.42 -7.68
C GLY A 35 14.41 18.76 -8.64
N LYS A 36 15.71 19.06 -8.55
CA LYS A 36 16.74 18.46 -9.41
C LYS A 36 17.89 17.76 -8.69
N ASN A 37 17.99 17.78 -7.36
CA ASN A 37 19.03 17.06 -6.61
C ASN A 37 18.56 16.68 -5.17
N ALA A 38 17.44 15.97 -5.04
CA ALA A 38 17.17 15.32 -3.76
C ALA A 38 18.12 14.12 -3.63
N HIS A 39 19.33 14.35 -3.10
CA HIS A 39 20.30 13.29 -2.88
C HIS A 39 19.69 12.18 -2.01
N LEU A 40 19.39 11.03 -2.62
CA LEU A 40 18.93 9.84 -1.91
C LEU A 40 20.08 9.30 -1.08
N ARG A 41 19.83 9.05 0.21
CA ARG A 41 20.85 8.54 1.13
C ARG A 41 20.53 7.10 1.51
N PRO A 42 21.32 6.12 1.05
CA PRO A 42 21.16 4.71 1.44
C PRO A 42 20.99 4.53 2.95
N GLY A 43 20.10 3.63 3.35
CA GLY A 43 19.74 3.35 4.74
C GLY A 43 18.63 4.22 5.31
N ASN A 44 18.20 5.27 4.61
CA ASN A 44 17.00 6.02 4.94
C ASN A 44 15.74 5.31 4.44
N LEU A 45 14.59 5.72 4.98
CA LEU A 45 13.29 5.28 4.53
C LEU A 45 12.79 6.18 3.40
N MET A 46 12.11 5.59 2.43
CA MET A 46 11.20 6.29 1.53
C MET A 46 9.76 5.95 1.91
N VAL A 47 8.94 6.98 2.04
CA VAL A 47 7.51 6.85 2.37
C VAL A 47 6.70 7.52 1.28
N SER A 48 5.83 6.77 0.62
CA SER A 48 4.92 7.34 -0.37
C SER A 48 3.72 7.95 0.35
N ARG A 49 3.39 9.18 -0.02
CA ARG A 49 2.15 9.83 0.35
C ARG A 49 1.48 10.40 -0.88
N THR A 50 0.17 10.50 -0.82
CA THR A 50 -0.60 11.19 -1.86
C THR A 50 -1.32 12.38 -1.24
N VAL A 51 -1.38 13.48 -2.00
CA VAL A 51 -1.77 14.80 -1.49
C VAL A 51 -2.86 15.39 -2.37
N TYR A 52 -4.04 15.57 -1.78
CA TYR A 52 -5.16 16.21 -2.45
C TYR A 52 -5.03 17.73 -2.37
N ASP A 53 -5.35 18.44 -3.45
CA ASP A 53 -5.17 19.90 -3.54
C ASP A 53 -6.27 20.69 -2.80
N ASN A 54 -7.34 20.01 -2.37
CA ASN A 54 -8.45 20.59 -1.61
C ASN A 54 -9.10 21.79 -2.33
N ASN A 55 -9.30 21.69 -3.64
CA ASN A 55 -9.97 22.72 -4.42
C ASN A 55 -11.47 22.39 -4.60
N PRO A 56 -12.41 23.19 -4.04
CA PRO A 56 -13.85 22.97 -4.19
C PRO A 56 -14.30 22.88 -5.66
N ASN A 57 -13.58 23.53 -6.58
CA ASN A 57 -13.93 23.53 -8.00
C ASN A 57 -13.54 22.24 -8.75
N ASN A 58 -12.85 21.30 -8.10
CA ASN A 58 -12.52 20.01 -8.72
C ASN A 58 -13.79 19.24 -9.11
N ILE A 59 -14.86 19.40 -8.33
CA ILE A 59 -16.14 18.72 -8.54
C ILE A 59 -17.26 19.70 -8.25
N ARG A 60 -18.24 19.76 -9.14
CA ARG A 60 -19.45 20.56 -8.95
C ARG A 60 -20.58 19.66 -8.43
N VAL A 61 -21.24 20.07 -7.35
CA VAL A 61 -22.47 19.41 -6.89
C VAL A 61 -23.49 19.32 -8.03
N GLY A 62 -24.06 18.13 -8.22
CA GLY A 62 -24.97 17.82 -9.32
C GLY A 62 -24.30 17.37 -10.62
N ALA A 63 -22.96 17.34 -10.70
CA ALA A 63 -22.26 16.77 -11.85
C ALA A 63 -22.53 15.25 -11.95
N PRO A 64 -22.61 14.68 -13.17
CA PRO A 64 -22.81 13.24 -13.33
C PRO A 64 -21.55 12.47 -12.92
N LEU A 65 -21.76 11.41 -12.13
CA LEU A 65 -20.76 10.45 -11.68
C LEU A 65 -21.22 9.01 -12.04
N PRO A 66 -20.31 8.11 -12.46
CA PRO A 66 -18.95 8.38 -12.93
C PRO A 66 -18.91 9.33 -14.15
N PRO A 67 -17.81 10.05 -14.43
CA PRO A 67 -17.74 10.86 -15.64
C PRO A 67 -18.00 10.02 -16.90
N ASN A 68 -18.78 10.57 -17.84
CA ASN A 68 -19.19 9.90 -19.08
C ASN A 68 -20.04 8.62 -18.88
N CYS A 69 -20.58 8.39 -17.69
CA CYS A 69 -21.57 7.33 -17.45
C CYS A 69 -22.72 7.37 -18.47
N ALA A 70 -23.27 6.20 -18.79
CA ALA A 70 -24.52 6.13 -19.53
C ALA A 70 -25.64 6.71 -18.64
N PRO A 71 -26.59 7.51 -19.18
CA PRO A 71 -27.59 8.22 -18.36
C PRO A 71 -28.35 7.37 -17.34
N ALA A 72 -28.61 6.10 -17.65
CA ALA A 72 -29.30 5.17 -16.75
C ALA A 72 -28.45 4.74 -15.53
N ASN A 73 -27.13 4.89 -15.61
CA ASN A 73 -26.16 4.48 -14.60
C ASN A 73 -25.50 5.69 -13.91
N CYS A 74 -25.88 6.92 -14.30
CA CYS A 74 -25.34 8.13 -13.73
C CYS A 74 -26.02 8.46 -12.40
N VAL A 75 -25.22 8.82 -11.41
CA VAL A 75 -25.67 9.48 -10.18
C VAL A 75 -25.16 10.93 -10.16
N ALA A 76 -25.70 11.74 -9.26
CA ALA A 76 -25.29 13.14 -9.12
C ALA A 76 -24.30 13.28 -7.95
N ALA A 77 -23.21 14.02 -8.16
CA ALA A 77 -22.30 14.42 -7.10
C ALA A 77 -23.05 15.15 -5.99
N THR A 78 -22.90 14.71 -4.75
CA THR A 78 -23.57 15.27 -3.56
C THR A 78 -22.68 16.25 -2.78
N ASP A 79 -21.38 16.24 -3.02
CA ASP A 79 -20.37 17.13 -2.43
C ASP A 79 -19.45 17.68 -3.51
N ASP A 80 -18.91 18.89 -3.28
CA ASP A 80 -17.92 19.51 -4.14
C ASP A 80 -16.50 18.99 -3.84
N GLY A 81 -15.47 19.61 -4.43
CA GLY A 81 -14.08 19.24 -4.23
C GLY A 81 -13.47 19.56 -2.85
N THR A 82 -14.26 19.93 -1.84
CA THR A 82 -13.74 20.28 -0.51
C THR A 82 -13.39 19.03 0.30
N PHE A 83 -12.16 18.92 0.78
CA PHE A 83 -11.69 17.85 1.65
C PHE A 83 -12.18 18.02 3.10
N PRO A 84 -12.57 16.94 3.80
CA PRO A 84 -12.72 15.55 3.33
C PRO A 84 -14.09 15.24 2.71
N PHE A 85 -15.00 16.22 2.67
CA PHE A 85 -16.40 16.05 2.24
C PHE A 85 -16.56 15.51 0.83
N VAL A 86 -15.64 15.82 -0.08
CA VAL A 86 -15.60 15.29 -1.46
C VAL A 86 -15.74 13.76 -1.50
N PHE A 87 -15.20 13.04 -0.51
CA PHE A 87 -15.25 11.59 -0.44
C PHE A 87 -16.59 11.03 0.07
N ASN A 88 -17.55 11.88 0.45
CA ASN A 88 -18.93 11.44 0.66
C ASN A 88 -19.64 11.10 -0.65
N ASN A 89 -19.12 11.53 -1.80
CA ASN A 89 -19.65 11.12 -3.11
C ASN A 89 -19.62 9.60 -3.30
N VAL A 90 -18.73 8.87 -2.59
CA VAL A 90 -18.71 7.40 -2.63
C VAL A 90 -20.00 6.75 -2.12
N LEU A 91 -20.77 7.47 -1.30
CA LEU A 91 -22.04 6.98 -0.76
C LEU A 91 -23.16 6.97 -1.81
N SER A 92 -22.93 7.61 -2.96
CA SER A 92 -23.84 7.62 -4.12
C SER A 92 -23.23 6.92 -5.33
N ASP A 93 -21.91 7.04 -5.52
CA ASP A 93 -21.12 6.38 -6.55
C ASP A 93 -20.05 5.49 -5.91
N ASP A 94 -20.30 4.18 -5.83
CA ASP A 94 -19.38 3.22 -5.19
C ASP A 94 -17.98 3.16 -5.84
N TYR A 95 -17.80 3.76 -7.03
CA TYR A 95 -16.51 3.83 -7.74
C TYR A 95 -15.75 5.12 -7.48
N PHE A 96 -16.35 6.05 -6.73
CA PHE A 96 -15.87 7.40 -6.57
C PHE A 96 -14.43 7.44 -6.04
N GLY A 97 -13.54 8.01 -6.83
CA GLY A 97 -12.17 8.30 -6.43
C GLY A 97 -11.64 9.52 -7.17
N VAL A 98 -10.71 10.25 -6.56
CA VAL A 98 -10.09 11.42 -7.19
C VAL A 98 -8.59 11.24 -7.24
N THR A 99 -8.01 11.38 -8.41
CA THR A 99 -6.56 11.27 -8.56
C THR A 99 -5.83 12.46 -7.96
N SER A 100 -4.65 12.21 -7.44
CA SER A 100 -3.84 13.21 -6.75
C SER A 100 -2.35 12.92 -6.92
N LYS A 101 -1.53 13.93 -6.61
CA LYS A 101 -0.09 13.86 -6.78
C LYS A 101 0.54 12.87 -5.80
N ILE A 102 1.68 12.30 -6.21
CA ILE A 102 2.47 11.35 -5.44
C ILE A 102 3.72 12.07 -4.95
N ILE A 103 3.98 12.03 -3.64
CA ILE A 103 5.22 12.53 -3.05
C ILE A 103 5.90 11.40 -2.29
N LEU A 104 7.19 11.26 -2.51
CA LEU A 104 8.05 10.31 -1.80
C LEU A 104 8.89 11.09 -0.79
N ASP A 105 8.57 10.96 0.49
CA ASP A 105 9.33 11.56 1.58
C ASP A 105 10.49 10.65 1.97
N GLN A 106 11.71 11.18 1.98
CA GLN A 106 12.88 10.52 2.55
C GLN A 106 12.96 10.85 4.04
N LEU A 107 12.90 9.83 4.90
CA LEU A 107 13.01 9.97 6.35
C LEU A 107 14.25 9.23 6.86
N THR A 108 14.86 9.71 7.94
CA THR A 108 15.74 8.85 8.74
C THR A 108 14.94 7.67 9.30
N PRO A 109 15.58 6.56 9.70
CA PRO A 109 14.90 5.42 10.34
C PRO A 109 14.08 5.78 11.60
N ASP A 110 14.37 6.92 12.23
CA ASP A 110 13.65 7.44 13.40
C ASP A 110 12.62 8.53 13.06
N GLY A 111 12.42 8.84 11.76
CA GLY A 111 11.33 9.68 11.28
C GLY A 111 11.68 11.13 10.96
N ALA A 112 12.94 11.56 11.09
CA ALA A 112 13.32 12.91 10.73
C ALA A 112 13.29 13.08 9.20
N LEU A 113 12.59 14.10 8.70
CA LEU A 113 12.50 14.40 7.27
C LEU A 113 13.87 14.85 6.74
N VAL A 114 14.36 14.17 5.71
CA VAL A 114 15.60 14.49 4.99
C VAL A 114 15.31 15.28 3.72
N GLY A 115 14.26 14.91 2.99
CA GLY A 115 13.84 15.58 1.76
C GLY A 115 12.59 14.92 1.17
N SER A 116 12.05 15.50 0.12
CA SER A 116 10.87 14.96 -0.58
C SER A 116 11.09 15.02 -2.09
N LEU A 117 10.60 14.01 -2.80
CA LEU A 117 10.56 13.97 -4.27
C LEU A 117 9.11 13.90 -4.71
N GLU A 118 8.66 14.87 -5.51
CA GLU A 118 7.33 14.80 -6.13
C GLU A 118 7.44 14.07 -7.48
N ALA A 119 6.61 13.05 -7.68
CA ALA A 119 6.56 12.39 -8.98
C ALA A 119 6.00 13.35 -10.04
N PRO A 120 6.55 13.36 -11.27
CA PRO A 120 6.06 14.20 -12.36
C PRO A 120 4.55 14.04 -12.55
N ASN A 121 3.82 15.15 -12.65
CA ASN A 121 2.37 15.13 -12.78
C ASN A 121 1.83 16.41 -13.44
N SER A 122 0.60 16.34 -13.96
CA SER A 122 -0.04 17.43 -14.72
C SER A 122 -0.23 18.76 -13.98
N SER A 123 -0.08 18.81 -12.64
CA SER A 123 -0.15 20.09 -11.91
C SER A 123 1.16 20.90 -12.00
N GLN A 124 2.25 20.26 -12.44
CA GLN A 124 3.56 20.89 -12.55
C GLN A 124 3.70 21.65 -13.86
N ARG A 125 4.30 22.84 -13.79
CA ARG A 125 4.59 23.65 -14.98
C ARG A 125 5.50 22.87 -15.94
N GLY A 126 5.07 22.71 -17.19
CA GLY A 126 5.83 22.05 -18.24
C GLY A 126 5.58 20.54 -18.38
N VAL A 127 4.79 19.93 -17.49
CA VAL A 127 4.35 18.54 -17.59
C VAL A 127 2.99 18.49 -18.30
N SER A 128 3.03 18.47 -19.64
CA SER A 128 1.84 18.28 -20.48
C SER A 128 1.45 16.81 -20.61
N SER A 129 0.30 16.51 -21.24
CA SER A 129 -0.18 15.15 -21.50
C SER A 129 0.77 14.25 -22.31
N VAL A 130 1.75 14.83 -23.03
CA VAL A 130 2.78 14.09 -23.79
C VAL A 130 4.08 13.86 -23.01
N LYS A 131 4.16 14.30 -21.76
CA LYS A 131 5.31 14.09 -20.88
C LYS A 131 5.07 12.92 -19.93
N ASP A 132 6.16 12.40 -19.39
CA ASP A 132 6.10 11.39 -18.35
C ASP A 132 5.43 11.95 -17.11
N GLN A 133 4.46 11.19 -16.60
CA GLN A 133 3.68 11.57 -15.44
C GLN A 133 3.02 10.36 -14.79
N ILE A 134 2.75 10.49 -13.50
CA ILE A 134 2.04 9.49 -12.73
C ILE A 134 1.24 10.14 -11.61
N VAL A 135 0.02 9.64 -11.38
CA VAL A 135 -0.84 10.01 -10.26
C VAL A 135 -1.35 8.76 -9.55
N ALA A 136 -1.88 8.92 -8.34
CA ALA A 136 -2.55 7.85 -7.59
C ALA A 136 -4.01 8.22 -7.35
N SER A 137 -4.86 7.24 -7.07
CA SER A 137 -6.22 7.52 -6.58
C SER A 137 -6.15 7.85 -5.09
N PHE A 138 -6.58 9.05 -4.70
CA PHE A 138 -6.36 9.59 -3.36
C PHE A 138 -6.93 8.67 -2.28
N SER A 139 -8.13 8.12 -2.48
CA SER A 139 -8.80 7.30 -1.47
C SER A 139 -8.51 5.81 -1.60
N SER A 140 -7.77 5.38 -2.63
CA SER A 140 -7.50 3.96 -2.85
C SER A 140 -6.68 3.35 -1.72
N ARG A 141 -7.28 2.39 -1.02
CA ARG A 141 -6.72 1.75 0.18
C ARG A 141 -5.46 0.96 -0.10
N SER A 142 -5.25 0.51 -1.34
CA SER A 142 -4.26 -0.52 -1.65
C SER A 142 -3.14 -0.13 -2.60
N GLU A 143 -3.12 1.11 -3.06
CA GLU A 143 -2.13 1.61 -4.02
C GLU A 143 -0.83 2.09 -3.36
N LEU A 144 0.16 2.37 -4.22
CA LEU A 144 1.46 2.98 -3.86
C LEU A 144 2.28 2.19 -2.83
N ALA A 145 2.16 0.86 -2.82
CA ALA A 145 3.14 0.02 -2.15
C ALA A 145 4.53 0.27 -2.75
N LEU A 146 5.52 0.47 -1.88
CA LEU A 146 6.90 0.75 -2.26
C LEU A 146 7.74 -0.51 -2.03
N ASN A 147 8.40 -1.00 -3.09
CA ASN A 147 9.31 -2.14 -2.97
C ASN A 147 10.68 -1.80 -3.54
N LEU A 148 11.70 -1.90 -2.71
CA LEU A 148 13.09 -1.83 -3.14
C LEU A 148 13.47 -3.16 -3.80
N SER A 149 14.14 -3.10 -4.95
CA SER A 149 14.64 -4.27 -5.65
C SER A 149 15.61 -5.07 -4.78
N PRO A 150 15.74 -6.40 -4.99
CA PRO A 150 16.69 -7.22 -4.22
C PRO A 150 18.15 -6.77 -4.34
N ASP A 151 18.54 -6.17 -5.47
CA ASP A 151 19.87 -5.58 -5.67
C ASP A 151 20.04 -4.21 -4.99
N GLY A 152 18.97 -3.65 -4.41
CA GLY A 152 18.97 -2.36 -3.73
C GLY A 152 18.96 -1.15 -4.66
N GLU A 153 18.97 -1.32 -5.99
CA GLU A 153 19.22 -0.21 -6.91
C GLU A 153 17.97 0.58 -7.32
N ARG A 154 16.76 0.01 -7.22
CA ARG A 154 15.52 0.64 -7.70
C ARG A 154 14.36 0.46 -6.75
N LEU A 155 13.67 1.56 -6.45
CA LEU A 155 12.42 1.57 -5.72
C LEU A 155 11.25 1.62 -6.71
N THR A 156 10.33 0.66 -6.64
CA THR A 156 9.19 0.58 -7.57
C THR A 156 7.84 0.69 -6.88
N PHE A 157 6.88 1.30 -7.59
CA PHE A 157 5.49 1.45 -7.17
C PHE A 157 4.58 1.62 -8.40
N MET A 158 3.25 1.56 -8.20
CA MET A 158 2.25 1.67 -9.27
C MET A 158 1.34 2.89 -9.11
N GLY A 159 0.85 3.39 -10.23
CA GLY A 159 -0.15 4.45 -10.32
C GLY A 159 -0.77 4.51 -11.72
N TYR A 160 -1.21 5.69 -12.13
CA TYR A 160 -1.97 5.90 -13.35
C TYR A 160 -1.38 6.97 -14.26
N LEU A 161 -1.53 6.77 -15.56
CA LEU A 161 -1.34 7.83 -16.55
C LEU A 161 -2.65 8.61 -16.70
N ALA A 162 -2.85 9.59 -15.82
CA ALA A 162 -4.00 10.47 -15.81
C ALA A 162 -3.58 11.86 -15.26
N PRO A 163 -4.34 12.93 -15.54
CA PRO A 163 -4.10 14.20 -14.88
C PRO A 163 -4.53 14.13 -13.41
N VAL A 164 -4.00 15.02 -12.59
CA VAL A 164 -4.45 15.27 -11.21
C VAL A 164 -5.92 15.73 -11.26
N ASN A 165 -6.71 15.33 -10.26
CA ASN A 165 -8.14 15.60 -10.13
C ASN A 165 -9.03 14.89 -11.17
N ALA A 166 -8.50 13.95 -11.96
CA ALA A 166 -9.35 13.02 -12.71
C ALA A 166 -10.12 12.10 -11.76
N ILE A 167 -11.39 11.87 -12.09
CA ILE A 167 -12.34 11.10 -11.29
C ILE A 167 -12.39 9.63 -11.79
N ASP A 168 -12.47 8.69 -10.86
CA ASP A 168 -12.66 7.24 -11.02
C ASP A 168 -11.62 6.49 -11.85
N VAL A 169 -10.43 7.08 -11.97
CA VAL A 169 -9.31 6.48 -12.73
C VAL A 169 -8.97 5.08 -12.24
N SER A 170 -9.02 4.84 -10.91
CA SER A 170 -8.71 3.53 -10.34
C SER A 170 -9.68 2.43 -10.74
N ASN A 171 -10.90 2.77 -11.15
CA ASN A 171 -11.95 1.82 -11.56
C ASN A 171 -12.15 1.79 -13.09
N SER A 172 -11.39 2.61 -13.82
CA SER A 172 -11.51 2.75 -15.28
C SER A 172 -10.97 1.55 -16.04
N ASN A 173 -11.45 1.33 -17.26
CA ASN A 173 -10.81 0.42 -18.21
C ASN A 173 -9.40 0.90 -18.61
N THR A 174 -8.57 -0.01 -19.15
CA THR A 174 -7.33 0.33 -19.87
C THR A 174 -7.60 0.40 -21.38
N PRO A 175 -6.87 1.25 -22.15
CA PRO A 175 -7.19 1.47 -23.56
C PRO A 175 -7.20 0.24 -24.48
N SER A 176 -6.39 -0.80 -24.21
CA SER A 176 -6.35 -2.01 -25.05
C SER A 176 -7.12 -3.19 -24.45
N VAL A 177 -7.72 -3.04 -23.27
CA VAL A 177 -8.53 -4.07 -22.63
C VAL A 177 -9.79 -3.43 -22.07
N VAL A 178 -10.82 -3.33 -22.90
CA VAL A 178 -12.09 -2.69 -22.56
C VAL A 178 -13.11 -3.75 -22.15
N ASP A 179 -13.64 -3.62 -20.94
CA ASP A 179 -14.88 -4.28 -20.54
C ASP A 179 -16.05 -3.33 -20.81
N PRO A 180 -16.94 -3.64 -21.78
CA PRO A 180 -18.08 -2.79 -22.12
C PRO A 180 -19.15 -2.74 -21.02
N THR A 181 -19.07 -3.63 -20.04
CA THR A 181 -19.99 -3.68 -18.90
C THR A 181 -19.43 -2.96 -17.66
N ASN A 182 -18.20 -2.42 -17.74
CA ASN A 182 -17.63 -1.62 -16.66
C ASN A 182 -18.45 -0.33 -16.45
N PRO A 183 -18.94 -0.06 -15.23
CA PRO A 183 -19.69 1.16 -14.92
C PRO A 183 -18.87 2.44 -15.05
N VAL A 184 -17.54 2.37 -15.03
CA VAL A 184 -16.63 3.49 -15.27
C VAL A 184 -16.05 3.39 -16.68
N PRO A 185 -16.62 4.11 -17.67
CA PRO A 185 -16.30 3.89 -19.09
C PRO A 185 -14.98 4.52 -19.53
N ASN A 186 -14.37 5.37 -18.70
CA ASN A 186 -13.12 6.05 -19.04
C ASN A 186 -11.96 5.07 -19.24
N LEU A 187 -10.94 5.53 -19.98
CA LEU A 187 -9.78 4.73 -20.35
C LEU A 187 -8.49 5.37 -19.83
N TYR A 188 -7.80 4.68 -18.92
CA TYR A 188 -6.52 5.13 -18.39
C TYR A 188 -5.55 3.97 -18.21
N TYR A 189 -4.32 4.15 -18.69
CA TYR A 189 -3.25 3.17 -18.46
C TYR A 189 -2.85 3.12 -16.99
N ARG A 190 -2.43 1.94 -16.56
CA ARG A 190 -1.66 1.77 -15.33
C ARG A 190 -0.18 1.96 -15.63
N VAL A 191 0.57 2.44 -14.66
CA VAL A 191 1.99 2.76 -14.81
C VAL A 191 2.75 2.20 -13.63
N VAL A 192 3.84 1.49 -13.90
CA VAL A 192 4.88 1.20 -12.91
C VAL A 192 5.90 2.32 -12.99
N ALA A 193 6.18 2.97 -11.87
CA ALA A 193 7.30 3.89 -11.71
C ALA A 193 8.47 3.17 -11.02
N ALA A 194 9.68 3.42 -11.49
CA ALA A 194 10.93 3.01 -10.87
C ALA A 194 11.77 4.24 -10.60
N LEU A 195 12.14 4.45 -9.33
CA LEU A 195 13.06 5.48 -8.87
C LEU A 195 14.43 4.85 -8.66
N ASP A 196 15.47 5.36 -9.32
CA ASP A 196 16.85 4.93 -9.09
C ASP A 196 17.54 5.69 -7.96
N LYS A 197 18.82 5.42 -7.72
CA LYS A 197 19.62 6.05 -6.65
C LYS A 197 20.04 7.49 -6.96
N GLU A 198 20.02 7.87 -8.23
CA GLU A 198 20.24 9.25 -8.69
C GLU A 198 19.00 10.12 -8.47
N GLY A 199 17.84 9.51 -8.21
CA GLY A 199 16.57 10.20 -8.03
C GLY A 199 15.80 10.39 -9.33
N GLU A 200 16.16 9.64 -10.39
CA GLU A 200 15.47 9.68 -11.67
C GLU A 200 14.31 8.68 -11.71
N PHE A 201 13.20 9.11 -12.32
CA PHE A 201 12.05 8.25 -12.55
C PHE A 201 12.09 7.62 -13.94
N HIS A 202 11.86 6.32 -13.99
CA HIS A 202 11.55 5.57 -15.21
C HIS A 202 10.15 4.99 -15.12
N PHE A 203 9.40 5.01 -16.22
CA PHE A 203 8.01 4.60 -16.24
C PHE A 203 7.77 3.48 -17.24
N THR A 204 6.89 2.54 -16.90
CA THR A 204 6.45 1.45 -17.78
C THR A 204 4.93 1.38 -17.76
N LYS A 205 4.29 1.59 -18.92
CA LYS A 205 2.84 1.43 -19.09
C LYS A 205 2.46 -0.04 -19.12
N THR A 206 1.24 -0.33 -18.66
CA THR A 206 0.62 -1.64 -18.83
C THR A 206 -0.89 -1.52 -19.04
N ASN A 207 -1.45 -2.52 -19.72
CA ASN A 207 -2.90 -2.74 -19.82
C ASN A 207 -3.45 -3.67 -18.74
N ALA A 208 -2.59 -4.23 -17.87
CA ALA A 208 -3.03 -4.96 -16.70
C ALA A 208 -3.90 -4.10 -15.77
N TYR A 209 -4.68 -4.76 -14.92
CA TYR A 209 -5.56 -4.14 -13.94
C TYR A 209 -6.59 -3.21 -14.58
N THR A 210 -7.14 -3.63 -15.72
CA THR A 210 -8.27 -2.93 -16.34
C THR A 210 -9.49 -3.00 -15.44
N GLY A 211 -10.20 -1.89 -15.31
CA GLY A 211 -11.40 -1.79 -14.49
C GLY A 211 -11.15 -1.80 -12.98
N ASP A 212 -9.91 -1.85 -12.52
CA ASP A 212 -9.55 -1.81 -11.10
C ASP A 212 -8.07 -1.37 -10.93
N ASN A 213 -7.44 -1.62 -9.79
CA ASN A 213 -6.16 -1.02 -9.43
C ASN A 213 -4.97 -1.98 -9.44
N GLY A 214 -3.83 -1.45 -9.92
CA GLY A 214 -2.51 -1.97 -9.59
C GLY A 214 -2.10 -1.49 -8.19
N ARG A 215 -1.41 -2.32 -7.41
CA ARG A 215 -1.21 -2.09 -5.97
C ARG A 215 0.25 -2.02 -5.58
N ALA A 216 1.02 -2.99 -6.06
CA ALA A 216 2.44 -3.14 -5.77
C ALA A 216 3.20 -3.55 -7.02
N ALA A 217 4.46 -3.11 -7.10
CA ALA A 217 5.42 -3.59 -8.09
C ALA A 217 6.81 -3.74 -7.45
N ILE A 218 7.59 -4.73 -7.88
CA ILE A 218 9.01 -4.92 -7.56
C ILE A 218 9.80 -5.13 -8.84
N SER A 219 10.98 -4.54 -8.94
CA SER A 219 11.90 -4.80 -10.05
C SER A 219 12.94 -5.87 -9.70
N TYR A 220 13.37 -6.59 -10.73
CA TYR A 220 14.46 -7.56 -10.66
C TYR A 220 15.34 -7.45 -11.91
N SER A 221 16.63 -7.18 -11.71
CA SER A 221 17.61 -7.08 -12.79
C SER A 221 18.25 -8.44 -13.07
N ARG A 222 18.20 -8.91 -14.32
CA ARG A 222 18.91 -10.12 -14.79
C ARG A 222 19.75 -9.77 -16.01
N GLY A 223 21.06 -9.63 -15.81
CA GLY A 223 21.97 -9.16 -16.86
C GLY A 223 21.58 -7.75 -17.32
N ASN A 224 21.35 -7.56 -18.61
CA ASN A 224 20.97 -6.26 -19.20
C ASN A 224 19.45 -6.00 -19.22
N THR A 225 18.65 -6.92 -18.70
CA THR A 225 17.19 -6.82 -18.69
C THR A 225 16.69 -6.58 -17.27
N THR A 226 15.79 -5.62 -17.11
CA THR A 226 15.03 -5.42 -15.87
C THR A 226 13.61 -5.92 -16.09
N LEU A 227 13.21 -6.89 -15.28
CA LEU A 227 11.83 -7.36 -15.19
C LEU A 227 11.12 -6.63 -14.06
N LEU A 228 9.83 -6.41 -14.23
CA LEU A 228 8.91 -5.87 -13.25
C LEU A 228 7.87 -6.94 -12.94
N TYR A 229 7.70 -7.26 -11.67
CA TYR A 229 6.57 -8.05 -11.18
C TYR A 229 5.59 -7.13 -10.48
N ALA A 230 4.30 -7.34 -10.71
CA ALA A 230 3.26 -6.50 -10.15
C ALA A 230 2.10 -7.33 -9.57
N ALA A 231 1.41 -6.74 -8.59
CA ALA A 231 0.18 -7.25 -7.98
C ALA A 231 -0.93 -6.22 -8.11
N GLY A 232 -2.16 -6.69 -8.28
CA GLY A 232 -3.34 -5.85 -8.36
C GLY A 232 -4.61 -6.68 -8.56
N ASN A 233 -5.68 -5.99 -8.93
CA ASN A 233 -6.95 -6.61 -9.30
C ASN A 233 -7.43 -6.11 -10.65
N ALA A 234 -8.38 -6.81 -11.26
CA ALA A 234 -9.02 -6.37 -12.49
C ALA A 234 -10.52 -6.66 -12.48
N GLY A 235 -11.24 -5.88 -13.30
CA GLY A 235 -12.64 -6.05 -13.66
C GLY A 235 -13.62 -5.53 -12.62
N ASN A 236 -14.31 -4.44 -12.94
CA ASN A 236 -15.50 -3.98 -12.21
C ASN A 236 -16.81 -4.24 -12.97
N GLY A 237 -16.73 -4.80 -14.19
CA GLY A 237 -17.90 -5.16 -14.95
C GLY A 237 -18.49 -6.53 -14.57
N SER A 238 -19.44 -6.94 -15.40
CA SER A 238 -20.24 -8.15 -15.22
C SER A 238 -19.43 -9.43 -15.46
N ASN A 239 -19.94 -10.54 -14.91
CA ASN A 239 -19.40 -11.87 -15.18
C ASN A 239 -20.22 -12.56 -16.29
N PRO A 240 -19.62 -13.46 -17.09
CA PRO A 240 -18.20 -13.81 -17.11
C PRO A 240 -17.32 -12.63 -17.58
N GLN A 241 -16.12 -12.53 -17.02
CA GLN A 241 -15.19 -11.45 -17.36
C GLN A 241 -14.66 -11.64 -18.79
N PRO A 242 -14.47 -10.56 -19.57
CA PRO A 242 -13.77 -10.65 -20.85
C PRO A 242 -12.36 -11.22 -20.70
N ALA A 243 -11.88 -11.93 -21.71
CA ALA A 243 -10.56 -12.60 -21.70
C ALA A 243 -9.42 -11.69 -21.24
N GLY A 244 -9.30 -10.48 -21.80
CA GLY A 244 -8.24 -9.55 -21.41
C GLY A 244 -8.35 -9.06 -19.96
N VAL A 245 -9.54 -9.05 -19.37
CA VAL A 245 -9.73 -8.73 -17.94
C VAL A 245 -9.19 -9.87 -17.07
N VAL A 246 -9.46 -11.13 -17.46
CA VAL A 246 -8.91 -12.32 -16.79
C VAL A 246 -7.38 -12.31 -16.88
N LEU A 247 -6.80 -12.04 -18.06
CA LEU A 247 -5.35 -11.94 -18.24
C LEU A 247 -4.72 -10.80 -17.44
N GLY A 248 -5.46 -9.71 -17.24
CA GLY A 248 -4.98 -8.51 -16.56
C GLY A 248 -5.10 -8.53 -15.04
N ALA A 249 -5.67 -9.57 -14.44
CA ALA A 249 -5.83 -9.69 -12.99
C ALA A 249 -4.54 -10.15 -12.30
N GLY A 250 -4.43 -9.85 -11.00
CA GLY A 250 -3.47 -10.49 -10.11
C GLY A 250 -1.99 -10.27 -10.42
N ALA A 251 -1.26 -11.37 -10.55
CA ALA A 251 0.19 -11.36 -10.65
C ALA A 251 0.63 -11.14 -12.11
N GLN A 252 1.40 -10.09 -12.37
CA GLN A 252 1.83 -9.71 -13.71
C GLN A 252 3.35 -9.64 -13.83
N ILE A 253 3.89 -9.90 -15.03
CA ILE A 253 5.31 -9.72 -15.37
C ILE A 253 5.44 -8.84 -16.60
N MET A 254 6.36 -7.87 -16.60
CA MET A 254 6.64 -7.03 -17.77
C MET A 254 8.12 -6.63 -17.82
N ALA A 255 8.64 -6.38 -19.02
CA ALA A 255 9.96 -5.78 -19.17
C ALA A 255 9.88 -4.28 -18.87
N ALA A 256 10.86 -3.75 -18.14
CA ALA A 256 10.94 -2.31 -17.92
C ALA A 256 11.19 -1.58 -19.25
N GLU A 257 10.41 -0.54 -19.51
CA GLU A 257 10.55 0.32 -20.68
C GLU A 257 11.51 1.48 -20.46
N LYS A 258 12.17 1.91 -21.54
CA LYS A 258 13.11 3.04 -21.53
C LYS A 258 12.60 4.25 -22.31
N ARG A 259 11.57 4.06 -23.14
CA ARG A 259 10.95 5.12 -23.93
C ARG A 259 10.07 5.98 -23.04
N ALA A 260 9.92 7.26 -23.36
CA ALA A 260 8.92 8.10 -22.70
C ALA A 260 7.53 7.48 -22.84
N LEU A 261 6.67 7.67 -21.83
CA LEU A 261 5.31 7.15 -21.77
C LEU A 261 4.59 7.39 -23.08
N VAL A 262 4.57 8.61 -23.62
CA VAL A 262 3.85 8.91 -24.88
C VAL A 262 4.24 7.99 -26.06
N ALA A 263 5.46 7.45 -26.09
CA ALA A 263 5.96 6.55 -27.12
C ALA A 263 5.83 5.04 -26.79
N GLN A 264 5.38 4.69 -25.58
CA GLN A 264 5.13 3.30 -25.19
C GLN A 264 3.76 2.82 -25.68
N GLN A 265 3.75 1.62 -26.24
CA GLN A 265 2.58 0.88 -26.71
C GLN A 265 2.53 -0.46 -25.96
N PRO A 266 1.93 -0.52 -24.76
CA PRO A 266 1.82 -1.76 -24.03
C PRO A 266 0.95 -2.76 -24.82
N GLY A 267 1.37 -4.02 -24.87
CA GLY A 267 0.61 -5.09 -25.48
C GLY A 267 -0.53 -5.59 -24.58
N ALA A 268 -0.95 -6.83 -24.83
CA ALA A 268 -1.85 -7.55 -23.93
C ALA A 268 -1.23 -7.70 -22.54
N PRO A 269 -2.05 -7.80 -21.47
CA PRO A 269 -1.55 -8.16 -20.15
C PRO A 269 -0.80 -9.49 -20.16
N THR A 270 0.10 -9.64 -19.19
CA THR A 270 1.10 -10.71 -19.15
C THR A 270 1.09 -11.34 -17.76
N PRO A 271 0.12 -12.23 -17.48
CA PRO A 271 0.00 -12.89 -16.19
C PRO A 271 1.21 -13.76 -15.93
N VAL A 272 1.76 -13.73 -14.72
CA VAL A 272 2.94 -14.53 -14.34
C VAL A 272 2.61 -15.66 -13.38
N ALA A 273 1.51 -15.52 -12.64
CA ALA A 273 1.03 -16.54 -11.74
C ALA A 273 -0.47 -16.44 -11.47
N SER A 274 -1.07 -17.56 -11.10
CA SER A 274 -2.50 -17.69 -10.78
C SER A 274 -2.72 -18.81 -9.78
N PHE A 275 -3.77 -18.67 -8.97
CA PHE A 275 -4.28 -19.70 -8.07
C PHE A 275 -5.78 -19.91 -8.25
N ASN A 276 -6.20 -21.17 -8.33
CA ASN A 276 -7.61 -21.57 -8.32
C ASN A 276 -7.90 -22.34 -7.04
N ILE A 277 -9.03 -22.03 -6.39
CA ILE A 277 -9.43 -22.71 -5.15
C ILE A 277 -9.61 -24.23 -5.31
N THR A 278 -9.81 -24.75 -6.53
CA THR A 278 -9.90 -26.19 -6.81
C THR A 278 -8.59 -26.94 -6.62
N GLU A 279 -7.45 -26.25 -6.49
CA GLU A 279 -6.19 -26.86 -6.08
C GLU A 279 -6.26 -27.40 -4.65
N LEU A 280 -7.16 -26.86 -3.81
CA LEU A 280 -7.40 -27.36 -2.46
C LEU A 280 -8.35 -28.56 -2.51
N PRO A 281 -7.98 -29.73 -1.97
CA PRO A 281 -8.78 -30.95 -2.09
C PRO A 281 -10.22 -30.86 -1.56
N ALA A 282 -10.48 -29.93 -0.65
CA ALA A 282 -11.82 -29.69 -0.09
C ALA A 282 -12.77 -28.96 -1.06
N ASN A 283 -12.25 -28.37 -2.14
CA ASN A 283 -13.02 -27.54 -3.08
C ASN A 283 -13.10 -28.23 -4.44
N THR A 284 -14.33 -28.56 -4.87
CA THR A 284 -14.57 -29.26 -6.14
C THR A 284 -15.12 -28.36 -7.24
N LYS A 285 -15.30 -27.06 -6.95
CA LYS A 285 -15.85 -26.08 -7.89
C LYS A 285 -14.96 -24.84 -7.91
N PRO A 286 -14.64 -24.32 -9.11
CA PRO A 286 -13.95 -23.05 -9.21
C PRO A 286 -14.85 -21.94 -8.66
N ASP A 287 -14.21 -20.85 -8.22
CA ASP A 287 -14.92 -19.61 -7.94
C ASP A 287 -15.21 -18.86 -9.26
N LYS A 288 -15.49 -17.56 -9.17
CA LYS A 288 -15.58 -16.67 -10.33
C LYS A 288 -14.22 -16.57 -11.03
N VAL A 289 -14.20 -16.92 -12.32
CA VAL A 289 -13.01 -16.83 -13.19
C VAL A 289 -12.36 -15.45 -13.09
N GLY A 290 -11.05 -15.44 -12.81
CA GLY A 290 -10.23 -14.23 -12.70
C GLY A 290 -10.41 -13.42 -11.41
N LYS A 291 -11.17 -13.91 -10.41
CA LYS A 291 -11.39 -13.20 -9.14
C LYS A 291 -10.64 -13.75 -7.95
N ASP A 292 -10.09 -14.96 -8.05
CA ASP A 292 -9.29 -15.57 -6.99
C ASP A 292 -7.99 -14.80 -6.75
N ASP A 293 -7.40 -14.21 -7.80
CA ASP A 293 -6.08 -13.56 -7.79
C ASP A 293 -6.10 -12.07 -7.39
N ASN A 294 -6.96 -11.67 -6.46
CA ASN A 294 -7.06 -10.29 -5.97
C ASN A 294 -5.90 -9.93 -4.99
N PHE A 295 -4.66 -9.94 -5.49
CA PHE A 295 -3.44 -9.78 -4.68
C PHE A 295 -3.22 -8.34 -4.21
N ARG A 296 -2.58 -8.17 -3.04
CA ARG A 296 -2.36 -6.89 -2.36
C ARG A 296 -0.90 -6.48 -2.41
N GLY A 297 -0.03 -7.28 -1.80
CA GLY A 297 1.41 -7.07 -1.72
C GLY A 297 2.19 -8.17 -2.43
N LEU A 298 3.49 -7.96 -2.56
CA LEU A 298 4.42 -8.91 -3.14
C LEU A 298 5.82 -8.72 -2.57
N ALA A 299 6.62 -9.78 -2.59
CA ALA A 299 8.02 -9.73 -2.18
C ALA A 299 8.86 -10.71 -3.00
N ILE A 300 10.16 -10.44 -3.12
CA ILE A 300 11.13 -11.40 -3.64
C ILE A 300 12.04 -11.82 -2.51
N PHE A 301 12.18 -13.12 -2.31
CA PHE A 301 13.14 -13.69 -1.37
C PHE A 301 13.71 -15.00 -1.93
N HIS A 302 15.03 -15.14 -1.93
CA HIS A 302 15.76 -16.30 -2.48
C HIS A 302 15.24 -16.75 -3.86
N ASN A 303 15.11 -15.80 -4.80
CA ASN A 303 14.57 -16.02 -6.15
C ASN A 303 13.14 -16.58 -6.22
N THR A 304 12.39 -16.53 -5.14
CA THR A 304 10.97 -16.88 -5.10
C THR A 304 10.15 -15.59 -5.04
N LEU A 305 9.07 -15.55 -5.81
CA LEU A 305 8.10 -14.46 -5.79
C LEU A 305 6.95 -14.84 -4.85
N PHE A 306 6.67 -13.97 -3.89
CA PHE A 306 5.59 -14.13 -2.91
C PHE A 306 4.51 -13.09 -3.16
N PHE A 307 3.27 -13.45 -2.84
CA PHE A 307 2.11 -12.56 -2.89
C PHE A 307 1.28 -12.68 -1.63
N THR A 308 0.61 -11.61 -1.25
CA THR A 308 -0.44 -11.62 -0.22
C THR A 308 -1.78 -11.36 -0.86
N LYS A 309 -2.80 -12.01 -0.31
CA LYS A 309 -4.20 -11.69 -0.57
C LYS A 309 -4.92 -11.53 0.76
N GLY A 310 -5.69 -10.46 0.87
CA GLY A 310 -6.46 -10.15 2.08
C GLY A 310 -7.78 -9.46 1.79
N SER A 311 -8.32 -9.62 0.59
CA SER A 311 -9.49 -8.85 0.15
C SER A 311 -10.37 -9.53 -0.86
N GLY A 312 -11.63 -9.09 -0.89
CA GLY A 312 -12.69 -9.67 -1.70
C GLY A 312 -13.21 -10.97 -1.09
N SER A 313 -14.38 -11.42 -1.57
CA SER A 313 -14.99 -12.67 -1.10
C SER A 313 -14.47 -13.92 -1.80
N ASN A 314 -13.71 -13.77 -2.89
CA ASN A 314 -13.21 -14.86 -3.74
C ASN A 314 -11.83 -15.34 -3.31
N GLY A 315 -11.44 -16.55 -3.67
CA GLY A 315 -10.13 -17.13 -3.35
C GLY A 315 -9.91 -17.39 -1.85
N VAL A 316 -8.65 -17.33 -1.42
CA VAL A 316 -8.23 -17.50 -0.02
C VAL A 316 -7.41 -16.27 0.42
N ASN A 317 -7.71 -15.73 1.59
CA ASN A 317 -6.88 -14.68 2.18
C ASN A 317 -5.67 -15.33 2.88
N THR A 318 -4.48 -15.19 2.30
CA THR A 318 -3.28 -15.92 2.72
C THR A 318 -2.00 -15.35 2.09
N VAL A 319 -0.87 -16.01 2.37
CA VAL A 319 0.42 -15.80 1.70
C VAL A 319 0.63 -16.91 0.68
N TYR A 320 0.97 -16.49 -0.54
CA TYR A 320 1.25 -17.36 -1.66
C TYR A 320 2.72 -17.26 -2.09
N PHE A 321 3.22 -18.29 -2.74
CA PHE A 321 4.46 -18.25 -3.51
C PHE A 321 4.26 -18.82 -4.91
N VAL A 322 5.05 -18.35 -5.87
CA VAL A 322 5.06 -18.86 -7.24
C VAL A 322 5.99 -20.06 -7.34
N ASP A 323 5.48 -21.19 -7.80
CA ASP A 323 6.25 -22.38 -8.14
C ASP A 323 6.66 -22.34 -9.62
N THR A 324 7.96 -22.44 -9.87
CA THR A 324 8.54 -22.52 -11.22
C THR A 324 9.21 -23.87 -11.48
N THR A 325 9.01 -24.86 -10.62
CA THR A 325 9.68 -26.17 -10.73
C THR A 325 9.00 -27.11 -11.72
N GLY A 326 7.83 -26.73 -12.24
CA GLY A 326 7.04 -27.48 -13.20
C GLY A 326 5.75 -28.02 -12.59
N THR A 327 5.05 -28.86 -13.35
CA THR A 327 3.79 -29.48 -12.93
C THR A 327 3.87 -31.00 -12.95
N ASP A 328 2.99 -31.65 -12.19
CA ASP A 328 2.76 -33.09 -12.27
C ASP A 328 1.95 -33.47 -13.53
N ALA A 329 1.65 -34.77 -13.68
CA ALA A 329 0.90 -35.30 -14.83
C ALA A 329 -0.55 -34.78 -14.93
N ASN A 330 -1.09 -34.17 -13.87
CA ASN A 330 -2.42 -33.58 -13.83
C ASN A 330 -2.39 -32.05 -13.96
N GLY A 331 -1.21 -31.47 -14.24
CA GLY A 331 -1.04 -30.02 -14.37
C GLY A 331 -0.93 -29.28 -13.04
N ARG A 332 -0.74 -29.96 -11.91
CA ARG A 332 -0.61 -29.32 -10.59
C ARG A 332 0.84 -28.95 -10.27
N PRO A 333 1.12 -27.85 -9.56
CA PRO A 333 2.49 -27.46 -9.25
C PRO A 333 3.23 -28.53 -8.41
N LEU A 334 4.48 -28.84 -8.75
CA LEU A 334 5.24 -29.90 -8.08
C LEU A 334 5.51 -29.62 -6.60
N GLN A 335 5.63 -28.35 -6.20
CA GLN A 335 5.82 -28.00 -4.80
C GLN A 335 4.52 -28.05 -3.97
N CYS A 336 3.36 -28.11 -4.62
CA CYS A 336 2.07 -28.11 -3.93
C CYS A 336 0.97 -28.85 -4.72
N PRO A 337 1.06 -30.19 -4.89
CA PRO A 337 0.05 -30.96 -5.63
C PRO A 337 -1.35 -30.97 -4.98
N THR A 338 -1.50 -30.34 -3.82
CA THR A 338 -2.76 -30.10 -3.10
C THR A 338 -2.97 -28.61 -2.77
N GLY A 339 -2.39 -27.71 -3.56
CA GLY A 339 -2.50 -26.25 -3.43
C GLY A 339 -1.74 -25.62 -2.26
N VAL A 340 -1.08 -26.42 -1.41
CA VAL A 340 -0.31 -25.98 -0.23
C VAL A 340 1.09 -26.59 -0.28
N GLY A 341 2.14 -25.80 -0.04
CA GLY A 341 3.52 -26.28 -0.17
C GLY A 341 4.59 -25.36 0.40
N LEU A 342 5.85 -25.69 0.15
CA LEU A 342 7.01 -24.85 0.47
C LEU A 342 7.79 -24.51 -0.80
N PRO A 343 8.38 -23.31 -0.90
CA PRO A 343 9.25 -22.97 -2.03
C PRO A 343 10.42 -23.94 -2.17
N ASN A 344 10.78 -24.27 -3.40
CA ASN A 344 11.99 -25.01 -3.69
C ASN A 344 13.19 -24.06 -3.69
N SER A 345 14.24 -24.38 -2.93
CA SER A 345 15.46 -23.55 -2.85
C SER A 345 16.24 -23.43 -4.16
N SER A 346 15.98 -24.30 -5.13
CA SER A 346 16.56 -24.28 -6.48
C SER A 346 15.65 -23.62 -7.52
N ALA A 347 14.45 -23.16 -7.13
CA ALA A 347 13.57 -22.41 -8.04
C ALA A 347 14.21 -21.07 -8.44
N GLY A 348 13.87 -20.61 -9.65
CA GLY A 348 14.27 -19.32 -10.16
C GLY A 348 13.05 -18.40 -10.29
N LEU A 349 13.28 -17.09 -10.37
CA LEU A 349 12.19 -16.18 -10.67
C LEU A 349 11.62 -16.46 -12.07
N PRO A 350 10.28 -16.38 -12.24
CA PRO A 350 9.67 -16.57 -13.55
C PRO A 350 10.15 -15.47 -14.51
N THR A 351 10.54 -15.86 -15.73
CA THR A 351 11.07 -14.92 -16.73
C THR A 351 10.17 -14.75 -17.95
N ALA A 352 9.01 -15.40 -17.95
CA ALA A 352 8.01 -15.33 -19.00
C ALA A 352 6.61 -15.33 -18.37
N PRO A 353 5.60 -14.83 -19.09
CA PRO A 353 4.21 -14.99 -18.70
C PRO A 353 3.81 -16.48 -18.66
N LEU A 354 2.72 -16.77 -17.94
CA LEU A 354 2.04 -18.06 -17.99
C LEU A 354 1.64 -18.38 -19.43
N ALA A 355 1.91 -19.61 -19.86
CA ALA A 355 1.27 -20.17 -21.04
C ALA A 355 -0.14 -20.62 -20.66
N TYR A 356 -1.15 -20.25 -21.46
CA TYR A 356 -2.55 -20.59 -21.22
C TYR A 356 -3.24 -20.97 -22.53
N ASP A 357 -4.39 -21.64 -22.43
CA ASP A 357 -5.25 -21.93 -23.59
C ASP A 357 -6.29 -20.82 -23.76
N GLU A 358 -6.19 -20.07 -24.86
CA GLU A 358 -7.15 -19.01 -25.20
C GLU A 358 -8.59 -19.53 -25.33
N ALA A 359 -8.79 -20.79 -25.75
CA ALA A 359 -10.10 -21.36 -25.98
C ALA A 359 -10.87 -21.63 -24.68
N THR A 360 -10.17 -21.90 -23.58
CA THR A 360 -10.79 -22.24 -22.28
C THR A 360 -10.62 -21.16 -21.23
N LEU A 361 -9.87 -20.08 -21.50
CA LEU A 361 -9.62 -18.99 -20.55
C LEU A 361 -10.91 -18.42 -19.91
N ALA A 362 -11.99 -18.29 -20.68
CA ALA A 362 -13.25 -17.74 -20.17
C ALA A 362 -14.03 -18.69 -19.25
N THR A 363 -13.76 -20.00 -19.29
CA THR A 363 -14.42 -21.02 -18.48
C THR A 363 -13.54 -21.51 -17.34
N ASP A 364 -12.26 -21.75 -17.62
CA ASP A 364 -11.34 -22.42 -16.72
C ASP A 364 -10.44 -21.40 -15.98
N GLY A 365 -10.25 -20.22 -16.58
CA GLY A 365 -9.33 -19.20 -16.09
C GLY A 365 -7.88 -19.49 -16.47
N LEU A 366 -6.97 -18.89 -15.72
CA LEU A 366 -5.53 -19.09 -15.89
C LEU A 366 -5.09 -20.43 -15.27
N PRO A 367 -4.07 -21.09 -15.84
CA PRO A 367 -3.49 -22.29 -15.23
C PRO A 367 -2.77 -21.94 -13.92
N ASN A 368 -2.72 -22.91 -13.02
CA ASN A 368 -2.15 -22.73 -11.69
C ASN A 368 -0.65 -23.04 -11.65
N ASN A 369 0.11 -22.10 -11.11
CA ASN A 369 1.53 -22.27 -10.75
C ASN A 369 1.85 -21.62 -9.40
N MET A 370 0.82 -21.32 -8.60
CA MET A 370 0.95 -20.68 -7.31
C MET A 370 0.52 -21.63 -6.21
N CYS A 371 1.17 -21.51 -5.05
CA CYS A 371 0.95 -22.35 -3.90
C CYS A 371 0.64 -21.48 -2.68
N ILE A 372 -0.31 -21.90 -1.84
CA ILE A 372 -0.42 -21.37 -0.48
C ILE A 372 0.82 -21.80 0.29
N LEU A 373 1.48 -20.84 0.95
CA LEU A 373 2.63 -21.13 1.79
C LEU A 373 2.20 -22.01 2.97
N LYS A 374 2.83 -23.18 3.12
CA LYS A 374 2.39 -24.20 4.07
C LYS A 374 2.43 -23.68 5.51
N GLY A 375 1.31 -23.86 6.20
CA GLY A 375 1.05 -23.34 7.54
C GLY A 375 0.14 -22.10 7.58
N PHE A 376 -0.02 -21.41 6.45
CA PHE A 376 -0.96 -20.30 6.33
C PHE A 376 -2.40 -20.75 6.07
N ASN A 377 -3.34 -19.80 6.18
CA ASN A 377 -4.77 -20.02 6.02
C ASN A 377 -5.10 -20.64 4.64
N THR A 378 -5.97 -21.65 4.65
CA THR A 378 -6.56 -22.31 3.47
C THR A 378 -8.08 -22.15 3.41
N THR A 379 -8.67 -21.47 4.39
CA THR A 379 -10.11 -21.21 4.45
C THR A 379 -10.50 -20.15 3.42
N LEU A 380 -11.57 -20.43 2.67
CA LEU A 380 -12.08 -19.51 1.65
C LEU A 380 -12.36 -18.11 2.25
N ALA A 381 -12.04 -17.08 1.46
CA ALA A 381 -12.17 -15.69 1.88
C ALA A 381 -13.62 -15.35 2.29
N LYS A 382 -14.61 -15.88 1.56
CA LYS A 382 -16.05 -15.70 1.87
C LYS A 382 -16.45 -16.12 3.30
N THR A 383 -15.73 -17.06 3.90
CA THR A 383 -16.03 -17.58 5.24
C THR A 383 -15.06 -17.09 6.31
N THR A 384 -14.05 -16.32 5.92
CA THR A 384 -13.02 -15.82 6.84
C THR A 384 -13.36 -14.40 7.27
N THR A 385 -13.31 -14.11 8.58
CA THR A 385 -13.70 -12.80 9.13
C THR A 385 -12.57 -12.08 9.88
N ASN A 386 -11.39 -12.68 9.95
CA ASN A 386 -10.29 -12.23 10.81
C ASN A 386 -8.89 -12.41 10.18
N VAL A 387 -8.80 -12.53 8.85
CA VAL A 387 -7.52 -12.70 8.14
C VAL A 387 -7.54 -11.81 6.91
N PHE A 388 -6.75 -10.73 6.95
CA PHE A 388 -6.65 -9.74 5.89
C PHE A 388 -5.18 -9.37 5.57
N PRO A 389 -4.34 -10.33 5.11
CA PRO A 389 -2.95 -10.08 4.75
C PRO A 389 -2.82 -8.97 3.70
N PHE A 390 -1.98 -7.98 4.00
CA PHE A 390 -1.75 -6.85 3.14
C PHE A 390 -0.32 -6.83 2.60
N GLY A 391 0.65 -6.45 3.43
CA GLY A 391 2.07 -6.46 3.08
C GLY A 391 2.76 -7.65 3.73
N LEU A 392 3.91 -8.06 3.17
CA LEU A 392 4.81 -9.00 3.84
C LEU A 392 6.25 -8.50 3.78
N TRP A 393 7.05 -8.92 4.75
CA TRP A 393 8.51 -8.78 4.74
C TRP A 393 9.13 -10.07 5.30
N ILE A 394 10.13 -10.60 4.60
CA ILE A 394 10.80 -11.84 4.96
C ILE A 394 12.15 -11.47 5.56
N ALA A 395 12.31 -11.74 6.86
CA ALA A 395 13.53 -11.40 7.59
C ALA A 395 14.68 -12.36 7.25
N ASP A 396 14.35 -13.65 7.24
CA ASP A 396 15.23 -14.76 6.89
C ASP A 396 14.40 -15.96 6.41
N GLU A 397 15.05 -17.11 6.15
CA GLU A 397 14.38 -18.30 5.64
C GLU A 397 13.36 -18.92 6.62
N LYS A 398 13.41 -18.53 7.90
CA LYS A 398 12.57 -19.07 8.98
C LYS A 398 11.55 -18.07 9.51
N THR A 399 11.65 -16.79 9.17
CA THR A 399 10.83 -15.75 9.78
C THR A 399 10.20 -14.81 8.75
N ILE A 400 8.87 -14.75 8.77
CA ILE A 400 8.06 -13.88 7.90
C ILE A 400 7.21 -12.98 8.78
N TYR A 401 7.20 -11.68 8.46
CA TYR A 401 6.26 -10.72 9.04
C TYR A 401 5.18 -10.38 8.02
N VAL A 402 3.93 -10.45 8.44
CA VAL A 402 2.75 -10.16 7.62
C VAL A 402 1.93 -9.07 8.30
N ALA A 403 1.70 -7.96 7.60
CA ALA A 403 0.74 -6.96 8.05
C ALA A 403 -0.67 -7.43 7.74
N ASP A 404 -1.55 -7.36 8.74
CA ASP A 404 -2.97 -7.62 8.60
C ASP A 404 -3.75 -6.30 8.68
N GLU A 405 -4.55 -6.02 7.65
CA GLU A 405 -5.25 -4.74 7.44
C GLU A 405 -6.34 -4.48 8.48
N GLY A 406 -6.89 -5.52 9.11
CA GLY A 406 -8.14 -5.43 9.83
C GLY A 406 -9.38 -5.53 8.92
N ASP A 407 -10.55 -5.68 9.54
CA ASP A 407 -11.82 -5.99 8.88
C ASP A 407 -12.54 -4.78 8.25
N GLY A 408 -12.03 -3.56 8.45
CA GLY A 408 -12.60 -2.31 7.94
C GLY A 408 -13.89 -1.87 8.64
N SER A 409 -14.29 -2.51 9.74
CA SER A 409 -15.59 -2.28 10.37
C SER A 409 -15.70 -0.91 11.03
N THR A 410 -16.72 -0.14 10.64
CA THR A 410 -17.04 1.15 11.26
C THR A 410 -17.91 1.04 12.52
N LYS A 411 -17.99 -0.12 13.18
CA LYS A 411 -18.85 -0.27 14.36
C LYS A 411 -18.33 0.56 15.53
N TYR A 412 -18.97 1.70 15.76
CA TYR A 412 -18.59 2.67 16.78
C TYR A 412 -19.54 2.64 17.98
N ASP A 413 -18.97 2.75 19.19
CA ASP A 413 -19.71 2.98 20.43
C ASP A 413 -19.36 4.36 21.00
N ALA A 414 -20.37 5.23 21.06
CA ALA A 414 -20.22 6.58 21.58
C ALA A 414 -19.96 6.62 23.10
N THR A 415 -20.31 5.57 23.84
CA THR A 415 -20.10 5.49 25.30
C THR A 415 -18.63 5.29 25.62
N SER A 416 -17.99 4.31 24.96
CA SER A 416 -16.56 4.04 25.10
C SER A 416 -15.68 4.94 24.23
N ASN A 417 -16.26 5.65 23.25
CA ASN A 417 -15.55 6.43 22.24
C ASN A 417 -14.57 5.56 21.44
N LEU A 418 -15.03 4.37 21.01
CA LEU A 418 -14.20 3.38 20.30
C LEU A 418 -14.92 2.81 19.07
N TYR A 419 -14.13 2.56 18.02
CA TYR A 419 -14.49 1.59 16.99
C TYR A 419 -14.31 0.18 17.55
N THR A 420 -15.35 -0.30 18.23
CA THR A 420 -15.35 -1.54 19.03
C THR A 420 -14.92 -2.79 18.27
N LYS A 421 -15.17 -2.88 16.96
CA LYS A 421 -14.75 -4.02 16.15
C LYS A 421 -13.25 -3.98 15.90
N ALA A 422 -12.74 -2.86 15.40
CA ALA A 422 -11.31 -2.63 15.24
C ALA A 422 -10.54 -2.89 16.55
N ALA A 423 -11.02 -2.35 17.68
CA ALA A 423 -10.41 -2.52 19.00
C ALA A 423 -10.39 -3.98 19.51
N ALA A 424 -11.27 -4.84 19.03
CA ALA A 424 -11.38 -6.22 19.47
C ALA A 424 -10.63 -7.23 18.58
N GLN A 425 -10.02 -6.77 17.47
CA GLN A 425 -9.33 -7.67 16.55
C GLN A 425 -8.04 -8.18 17.19
N THR A 426 -7.83 -9.49 17.14
CA THR A 426 -6.62 -10.16 17.66
C THR A 426 -5.61 -10.52 16.56
N ALA A 427 -6.06 -10.52 15.30
CA ALA A 427 -5.23 -10.86 14.15
C ALA A 427 -4.70 -9.63 13.38
N ALA A 428 -5.39 -8.48 13.52
CA ALA A 428 -4.99 -7.21 12.90
C ALA A 428 -3.69 -6.68 13.51
N GLY A 429 -2.83 -6.03 12.72
CA GLY A 429 -1.52 -5.58 13.19
C GLY A 429 -0.38 -6.30 12.47
N LEU A 430 0.69 -6.65 13.19
CA LEU A 430 1.86 -7.32 12.60
C LEU A 430 1.97 -8.75 13.11
N GLN A 431 1.75 -9.71 12.23
CA GLN A 431 1.88 -11.13 12.52
C GLN A 431 3.32 -11.58 12.30
N LYS A 432 3.90 -12.29 13.27
CA LYS A 432 5.18 -12.98 13.10
C LYS A 432 4.93 -14.48 12.89
N TRP A 433 5.43 -14.98 11.77
CA TRP A 433 5.35 -16.38 11.38
C TRP A 433 6.75 -17.00 11.41
N VAL A 434 6.89 -18.13 12.10
CA VAL A 434 8.17 -18.84 12.26
C VAL A 434 8.05 -20.25 11.69
N PHE A 435 9.07 -20.69 10.96
CA PHE A 435 9.14 -22.03 10.39
C PHE A 435 9.40 -23.09 11.47
N ASP A 436 8.46 -24.02 11.63
CA ASP A 436 8.61 -25.20 12.47
C ASP A 436 9.21 -26.33 11.64
N GLN A 437 10.48 -26.65 11.89
CA GLN A 437 11.20 -27.70 11.19
C GLN A 437 10.62 -29.10 11.43
N THR A 438 10.01 -29.35 12.58
CA THR A 438 9.44 -30.67 12.92
C THR A 438 8.14 -30.89 12.16
N ALA A 439 7.29 -29.86 12.06
CA ALA A 439 6.06 -29.91 11.28
C ALA A 439 6.29 -29.70 9.77
N GLY A 440 7.41 -29.09 9.41
CA GLY A 440 7.74 -28.71 8.04
C GLY A 440 6.75 -27.69 7.49
N GLU A 441 6.41 -26.66 8.28
CA GLU A 441 5.46 -25.60 7.93
C GLU A 441 5.69 -24.34 8.77
N PHE A 442 5.19 -23.19 8.30
CA PHE A 442 5.18 -21.97 9.10
C PHE A 442 4.08 -22.01 10.16
N LYS A 443 4.32 -21.41 11.33
CA LYS A 443 3.32 -21.24 12.38
C LYS A 443 3.28 -19.80 12.82
N LEU A 444 2.07 -19.29 13.09
CA LEU A 444 1.90 -17.99 13.72
C LEU A 444 2.48 -18.07 15.13
N ALA A 445 3.59 -17.37 15.37
CA ALA A 445 4.20 -17.30 16.69
C ALA A 445 3.39 -16.36 17.59
N TYR A 446 3.14 -15.13 17.11
CA TYR A 446 2.35 -14.12 17.81
C TYR A 446 1.98 -12.95 16.90
N VAL A 447 1.11 -12.07 17.41
CA VAL A 447 0.70 -10.81 16.76
C VAL A 447 1.14 -9.64 17.63
N LEU A 448 1.88 -8.70 17.04
CA LEU A 448 2.29 -7.45 17.66
C LEU A 448 1.20 -6.39 17.41
N GLN A 449 0.62 -5.86 18.49
CA GLN A 449 -0.46 -4.85 18.44
C GLN A 449 -0.28 -3.68 19.42
N ALA A 450 0.52 -3.87 20.48
CA ALA A 450 0.70 -2.85 21.51
C ALA A 450 1.20 -1.54 20.89
N GLY A 451 0.61 -0.40 21.26
CA GLY A 451 0.94 0.92 20.70
C GLY A 451 0.31 1.26 19.34
N LEU A 452 -0.45 0.35 18.71
CA LEU A 452 -1.26 0.68 17.52
C LEU A 452 -2.55 1.44 17.86
N ASP A 453 -3.03 1.29 19.10
CA ASP A 453 -4.29 1.84 19.60
C ASP A 453 -5.47 1.49 18.68
N LEU A 454 -5.65 0.20 18.39
CA LEU A 454 -6.70 -0.27 17.48
C LEU A 454 -8.08 0.24 17.91
N GLY A 455 -8.82 0.80 16.96
CA GLY A 455 -10.15 1.35 17.15
C GLY A 455 -10.23 2.62 18.00
N VAL A 456 -9.12 3.16 18.50
CA VAL A 456 -9.08 4.41 19.27
C VAL A 456 -9.03 5.61 18.33
N PRO A 457 -10.05 6.49 18.32
CA PRO A 457 -10.04 7.68 17.48
C PRO A 457 -8.93 8.65 17.86
N TYR A 458 -8.34 9.32 16.86
CA TYR A 458 -7.34 10.35 17.06
C TYR A 458 -7.62 11.61 16.23
N THR A 459 -7.01 12.72 16.64
CA THR A 459 -7.17 14.01 15.98
C THR A 459 -6.07 14.25 14.95
N VAL A 460 -6.43 14.99 13.90
CA VAL A 460 -5.50 15.44 12.86
C VAL A 460 -5.72 16.95 12.68
N PRO A 461 -4.68 17.79 12.82
CA PRO A 461 -4.83 19.24 12.67
C PRO A 461 -5.45 19.61 11.32
N GLY A 462 -6.49 20.46 11.36
CA GLY A 462 -7.25 20.90 10.19
C GLY A 462 -8.33 19.92 9.71
N TYR A 463 -8.35 18.67 10.19
CA TYR A 463 -9.38 17.71 9.85
C TYR A 463 -10.66 17.97 10.68
N PRO A 464 -11.87 17.73 10.13
CA PRO A 464 -13.11 17.95 10.86
C PRO A 464 -13.18 17.16 12.18
N THR A 465 -13.79 17.77 13.18
CA THR A 465 -14.16 17.14 14.45
C THR A 465 -15.66 16.83 14.47
N GLY A 466 -16.12 16.02 15.42
CA GLY A 466 -17.53 15.64 15.55
C GLY A 466 -17.91 14.50 14.60
N THR A 467 -19.15 14.48 14.12
CA THR A 467 -19.70 13.39 13.31
C THR A 467 -19.95 13.80 11.85
N ASN A 468 -19.93 12.81 10.95
CA ASN A 468 -20.33 12.96 9.56
C ASN A 468 -21.81 12.60 9.40
N ALA A 469 -22.67 13.61 9.28
CA ALA A 469 -24.11 13.41 9.11
C ALA A 469 -24.47 12.63 7.83
N LYS A 470 -23.61 12.63 6.81
CA LYS A 470 -23.84 11.84 5.58
C LYS A 470 -23.49 10.35 5.74
N ASN A 471 -22.64 10.01 6.71
CA ASN A 471 -22.22 8.63 6.95
C ASN A 471 -22.61 8.17 8.35
N LYS A 472 -23.92 7.94 8.55
CA LYS A 472 -24.49 7.30 9.75
C LYS A 472 -24.11 7.98 11.07
N ASP A 473 -23.89 9.30 11.05
CA ASP A 473 -23.43 10.08 12.20
C ASP A 473 -22.16 9.51 12.87
N LEU A 474 -21.31 8.85 12.10
CA LEU A 474 -20.05 8.31 12.59
C LEU A 474 -19.00 9.42 12.80
N PRO A 475 -18.08 9.29 13.76
CA PRO A 475 -17.05 10.30 14.00
C PRO A 475 -16.17 10.57 12.77
N TRP A 476 -15.84 11.83 12.49
CA TRP A 476 -14.84 12.16 11.47
C TRP A 476 -13.46 11.61 11.84
N SER A 477 -13.12 11.62 13.13
CA SER A 477 -11.83 11.20 13.66
C SER A 477 -11.46 9.79 13.18
N PRO A 478 -10.33 9.61 12.49
CA PRO A 478 -9.83 8.29 12.14
C PRO A 478 -9.37 7.51 13.37
N ALA A 479 -9.40 6.19 13.27
CA ALA A 479 -8.77 5.26 14.19
C ALA A 479 -7.98 4.20 13.41
N THR A 480 -6.96 3.61 14.03
CA THR A 480 -6.21 2.50 13.44
C THR A 480 -7.08 1.25 13.38
N ASP A 481 -7.06 0.53 12.26
CA ASP A 481 -7.74 -0.77 12.15
C ASP A 481 -6.74 -1.95 12.16
N GLY A 482 -5.60 -1.75 11.51
CA GLY A 482 -4.51 -2.69 11.36
C GLY A 482 -3.33 -2.06 10.60
N LEU A 483 -2.58 -2.88 9.87
CA LEU A 483 -1.39 -2.47 9.10
C LEU A 483 -1.51 -2.83 7.63
N ARG A 484 -0.87 -2.03 6.77
CA ARG A 484 -0.77 -2.23 5.33
C ARG A 484 0.68 -2.49 4.91
N ASN A 485 1.20 -1.71 3.98
CA ASN A 485 2.56 -1.85 3.48
C ASN A 485 3.58 -1.72 4.61
N LEU A 486 4.60 -2.59 4.57
CA LEU A 486 5.67 -2.62 5.55
C LEU A 486 7.03 -2.85 4.89
N THR A 487 8.08 -2.51 5.63
CA THR A 487 9.46 -2.90 5.35
C THR A 487 10.17 -3.15 6.66
N GLY A 488 11.29 -3.86 6.64
CA GLY A 488 12.06 -4.12 7.84
C GLY A 488 13.53 -4.32 7.57
N ARG A 489 14.31 -4.33 8.64
CA ARG A 489 15.73 -4.71 8.63
C ARG A 489 16.03 -5.61 9.81
N VAL A 490 16.92 -6.58 9.60
CA VAL A 490 17.58 -7.30 10.68
C VAL A 490 18.73 -6.45 11.19
N ASN A 491 18.78 -6.21 12.49
CA ASN A 491 19.84 -5.47 13.17
C ASN A 491 20.98 -6.40 13.57
N ARG A 492 22.17 -5.85 13.77
CA ARG A 492 23.38 -6.62 14.14
C ARG A 492 23.30 -7.31 15.51
N ASP A 493 22.38 -6.86 16.36
CA ASP A 493 22.16 -7.39 17.71
C ASP A 493 21.16 -8.55 17.75
N GLY A 494 20.65 -9.00 16.60
CA GLY A 494 19.66 -10.07 16.51
C GLY A 494 18.21 -9.60 16.65
N THR A 495 17.96 -8.29 16.81
CA THR A 495 16.61 -7.74 16.70
C THR A 495 16.24 -7.44 15.25
N VAL A 496 14.96 -7.25 14.97
CA VAL A 496 14.47 -6.64 13.72
C VAL A 496 13.82 -5.31 14.02
N THR A 497 13.95 -4.35 13.11
CA THR A 497 13.15 -3.12 13.13
C THR A 497 12.23 -3.11 11.94
N ILE A 498 10.94 -2.87 12.19
CA ILE A 498 9.90 -2.92 11.17
C ILE A 498 9.15 -1.60 11.17
N TRP A 499 8.92 -1.07 9.97
CA TRP A 499 8.10 0.10 9.73
C TRP A 499 6.88 -0.29 8.91
N ALA A 500 5.72 0.21 9.28
CA ALA A 500 4.47 -0.11 8.60
C ALA A 500 3.54 1.10 8.53
N VAL A 501 2.73 1.15 7.48
CA VAL A 501 1.66 2.14 7.33
C VAL A 501 0.37 1.58 7.92
N THR A 502 -0.35 2.35 8.74
CA THR A 502 -1.61 1.91 9.33
C THR A 502 -2.76 1.95 8.32
N SER A 503 -3.69 1.00 8.43
CA SER A 503 -5.03 1.13 7.87
C SER A 503 -5.91 1.95 8.82
N THR A 504 -7.08 2.36 8.33
CA THR A 504 -7.98 3.28 9.03
C THR A 504 -9.42 2.83 8.97
N VAL A 505 -10.12 3.01 10.10
CA VAL A 505 -11.58 3.11 10.16
C VAL A 505 -11.95 4.52 10.60
N SER A 506 -13.03 5.07 10.03
CA SER A 506 -13.55 6.39 10.36
C SER A 506 -15.00 6.52 9.91
N GLY A 507 -15.65 7.64 10.25
CA GLY A 507 -16.90 8.10 9.68
C GLY A 507 -16.75 8.95 8.41
N ALA A 508 -15.56 9.09 7.83
CA ALA A 508 -15.42 9.69 6.51
C ALA A 508 -16.22 8.90 5.46
N GLY A 509 -16.66 9.55 4.37
CA GLY A 509 -17.37 8.87 3.29
C GLY A 509 -16.58 7.67 2.75
N ASP A 510 -15.29 7.89 2.44
CA ASP A 510 -14.33 6.81 2.18
C ASP A 510 -13.23 6.80 3.25
N GLN A 511 -13.14 5.70 4.00
CA GLN A 511 -12.10 5.50 5.02
C GLN A 511 -10.69 5.51 4.42
N GLY A 512 -10.55 5.17 3.13
CA GLY A 512 -9.28 5.19 2.44
C GLY A 512 -8.71 6.59 2.23
N ALA A 513 -9.54 7.63 2.34
CA ALA A 513 -9.13 9.03 2.32
C ALA A 513 -8.80 9.60 3.71
N ALA A 514 -9.05 8.84 4.78
CA ALA A 514 -8.80 9.30 6.14
C ALA A 514 -7.28 9.32 6.42
N PRO A 515 -6.73 10.39 7.03
CA PRO A 515 -5.31 10.46 7.35
C PRO A 515 -4.90 9.30 8.27
N ASN A 516 -3.76 8.67 7.95
CA ASN A 516 -3.23 7.50 8.65
C ASN A 516 -1.81 7.76 9.21
N ARG A 517 -1.14 6.71 9.70
CA ARG A 517 0.16 6.84 10.38
C ARG A 517 1.21 5.90 9.80
N LEU A 518 2.46 6.32 9.89
CA LEU A 518 3.63 5.46 9.81
C LEU A 518 4.04 5.10 11.23
N VAL A 519 4.16 3.81 11.51
CA VAL A 519 4.56 3.29 12.81
C VAL A 519 5.83 2.45 12.69
N LYS A 520 6.55 2.31 13.80
CA LYS A 520 7.78 1.52 13.94
C LYS A 520 7.71 0.64 15.17
N ILE A 521 8.21 -0.59 15.07
CA ILE A 521 8.45 -1.49 16.20
C ILE A 521 9.82 -2.15 16.08
N VAL A 522 10.36 -2.58 17.22
CA VAL A 522 11.53 -3.47 17.29
C VAL A 522 11.06 -4.78 17.91
N ASP A 523 11.38 -5.89 17.27
CA ASP A 523 11.06 -7.26 17.71
C ASP A 523 12.36 -8.08 17.84
N ASP A 524 12.41 -9.03 18.76
CA ASP A 524 13.50 -10.02 18.82
C ASP A 524 13.31 -11.07 17.72
N LEU A 525 14.25 -11.19 16.77
CA LEU A 525 14.14 -12.14 15.65
C LEU A 525 13.97 -13.58 16.15
N ALA A 526 14.67 -13.97 17.22
CA ALA A 526 14.66 -15.34 17.74
C ALA A 526 13.41 -15.67 18.57
N ALA A 527 12.62 -14.67 18.97
CA ALA A 527 11.46 -14.89 19.81
C ALA A 527 10.36 -15.68 19.09
N THR A 528 9.83 -16.69 19.77
CA THR A 528 8.69 -17.52 19.33
C THR A 528 7.45 -17.33 20.18
N THR A 529 7.53 -16.47 21.19
CA THR A 529 6.44 -16.03 22.06
C THR A 529 6.46 -14.52 22.15
N LEU A 530 5.29 -13.88 22.20
CA LEU A 530 5.16 -12.42 22.25
C LEU A 530 6.04 -11.81 23.35
N PRO A 531 7.06 -11.00 23.01
CA PRO A 531 7.92 -10.39 24.01
C PRO A 531 7.16 -9.36 24.85
N ALA A 532 7.44 -9.32 26.15
CA ALA A 532 6.84 -8.34 27.05
C ALA A 532 7.49 -6.96 26.84
N GLY A 533 6.68 -5.95 26.53
CA GLY A 533 7.12 -4.55 26.48
C GLY A 533 7.47 -4.01 25.09
N GLU A 534 7.42 -4.85 24.05
CA GLU A 534 7.49 -4.37 22.68
C GLU A 534 6.19 -3.66 22.29
N ALA A 535 6.32 -2.46 21.72
CA ALA A 535 5.19 -1.65 21.30
C ALA A 535 5.55 -0.81 20.07
N PHE A 536 4.55 -0.56 19.24
CA PHE A 536 4.64 0.39 18.15
C PHE A 536 4.78 1.81 18.68
N THR A 537 5.59 2.59 17.95
CA THR A 537 5.70 4.03 18.11
C THR A 537 5.28 4.70 16.81
N THR A 538 4.54 5.82 16.91
CA THR A 538 4.19 6.59 15.71
C THR A 538 5.40 7.41 15.26
N VAL A 539 5.84 7.18 14.03
CA VAL A 539 6.96 7.89 13.38
C VAL A 539 6.45 9.15 12.67
N LYS A 540 5.30 9.04 11.99
CA LYS A 540 4.68 10.15 11.26
C LYS A 540 3.17 9.97 11.21
N THR A 541 2.43 11.06 11.35
CA THR A 541 0.99 11.12 11.07
C THR A 541 0.77 11.90 9.77
N ALA A 542 -0.08 11.39 8.89
CA ALA A 542 -0.52 12.10 7.70
C ALA A 542 -1.22 13.40 8.09
N ARG A 543 -0.98 14.48 7.36
CA ARG A 543 -1.61 15.78 7.62
C ARG A 543 -2.97 15.86 6.93
N PHE A 544 -3.67 16.99 7.14
CA PHE A 544 -4.86 17.33 6.37
C PHE A 544 -4.60 17.19 4.86
N ALA A 545 -5.53 16.55 4.15
CA ALA A 545 -5.44 16.24 2.72
C ALA A 545 -4.24 15.36 2.31
N GLU A 546 -3.69 14.59 3.25
CA GLU A 546 -2.64 13.60 2.98
C GLU A 546 -3.05 12.20 3.47
N VAL A 547 -2.55 11.19 2.79
CA VAL A 547 -2.53 9.80 3.26
C VAL A 547 -1.19 9.16 2.92
N LEU A 548 -0.63 8.39 3.85
CA LEU A 548 0.57 7.58 3.65
C LEU A 548 0.17 6.24 3.06
N ARG A 549 0.99 5.68 2.16
CA ARG A 549 0.61 4.46 1.43
C ARG A 549 1.64 3.35 1.54
N GLY A 550 2.89 3.62 1.21
CA GLY A 550 3.98 2.66 1.21
C GLY A 550 5.18 3.14 2.01
N VAL A 551 5.98 2.19 2.48
CA VAL A 551 7.27 2.44 3.12
C VAL A 551 8.27 1.41 2.62
N SER A 552 9.47 1.86 2.27
CA SER A 552 10.61 1.01 1.91
C SER A 552 11.91 1.73 2.25
N PHE A 553 13.06 1.12 1.98
CA PHE A 553 14.33 1.84 2.02
C PHE A 553 14.58 2.63 0.74
N THR A 554 15.37 3.69 0.83
CA THR A 554 15.87 4.42 -0.34
C THR A 554 16.69 3.51 -1.26
N PRO A 555 16.65 3.73 -2.58
CA PRO A 555 17.63 3.21 -3.52
C PRO A 555 19.09 3.37 -3.04
N GLY A 556 19.92 2.39 -3.40
CA GLY A 556 21.30 2.20 -2.93
C GLY A 556 21.43 1.52 -1.56
N THR A 557 20.32 1.24 -0.86
CA THR A 557 20.36 0.49 0.41
C THR A 557 20.62 -0.98 0.12
N ARG A 558 21.72 -1.51 0.64
CA ARG A 558 22.01 -2.94 0.58
C ARG A 558 21.20 -3.67 1.64
N THR A 559 20.45 -4.68 1.23
CA THR A 559 19.84 -5.65 2.13
C THR A 559 20.84 -6.81 2.25
N ASP A 560 21.23 -7.17 3.47
CA ASP A 560 22.35 -8.10 3.75
C ASP A 560 22.08 -9.59 3.36
N HIS A 561 21.15 -9.86 2.44
CA HIS A 561 20.70 -11.22 2.08
C HIS A 561 21.70 -12.03 1.22
N HIS A 562 22.98 -11.67 1.19
CA HIS A 562 23.98 -12.33 0.34
C HIS A 562 24.91 -13.34 1.04
N HIS A 563 24.72 -13.68 2.31
CA HIS A 563 25.59 -14.68 2.95
C HIS A 563 24.87 -15.72 3.81
N ARG A 564 24.96 -16.98 3.33
CA ARG A 564 25.18 -18.25 4.06
C ARG A 564 24.20 -18.48 5.24
N ASP A 565 23.14 -19.25 5.07
CA ASP A 565 23.15 -20.72 4.96
C ASP A 565 21.86 -21.20 4.27
N ARG A 566 21.95 -22.21 3.40
CA ARG A 566 20.80 -22.80 2.69
C ARG A 566 20.35 -24.07 3.42
N PHE A 567 19.04 -24.31 3.48
CA PHE A 567 18.47 -25.62 3.84
C PHE A 567 19.01 -26.79 3.00
#